data_AF-A0A1M5H9E0-F1
#
_entry.id   AF-A0A1M5H9E0-F1
#
_cell.length_a   1.000
_cell.length_b   1.000
_cell.length_c   1.000
_cell.angle_alpha   90.00
_cell.angle_beta   90.00
_cell.angle_gamma   90.00
#
_symmetry.space_group_name_H-M   'P 1'
#
loop_
_entity.id
_entity.type
_entity.pdbx_description
1 polymer ?
#
loop_
_entity_poly.entity_id
_entity_poly.type
_entity_poly.pdbx_seq_one_letter_code
_entity_poly.pdbx_strand_id
1 'polypeptide(L)'
;MKFVTGLLAAVLLLAGVGASHAVVRIGEDRGGRIGTYVDRYQGLRSSGETVIIDGLCASACTIVLGAVPHDKICVTSHANLGFHAAWDFGANGRAITNPEATQMLYSMYPSAVRHWIAQRGGLTPHMIFLRGKQLMSMYRPCYLDAQAAVPRSSSSRRNSVQHDVIAPDPSVLARQPD
;
A
#
# COMPACT_ATOMS: atom_id res chain seq x y z
N MET A 1 38.33 14.20 29.05
CA MET A 1 37.17 13.26 29.02
C MET A 1 35.87 13.91 28.55
N LYS A 2 35.51 15.13 28.99
CA LYS A 2 34.26 15.82 28.60
C LYS A 2 34.09 16.11 27.10
N PHE A 3 35.19 16.39 26.39
CA PHE A 3 35.17 16.62 24.94
C PHE A 3 34.91 15.34 24.13
N VAL A 4 35.40 14.20 24.62
CA VAL A 4 35.22 12.89 23.97
C VAL A 4 33.77 12.43 24.11
N THR A 5 33.15 12.63 25.28
CA THR A 5 31.72 12.36 25.48
C THR A 5 30.82 13.31 24.69
N GLY A 6 31.19 14.58 24.55
CA GLY A 6 30.47 15.53 23.68
C GLY A 6 30.51 15.15 22.21
N LEU A 7 31.67 14.71 21.71
CA LEU A 7 31.84 14.25 20.32
C LEU A 7 31.05 12.96 20.05
N LEU A 8 31.07 12.00 20.99
CA LEU A 8 30.29 10.77 20.90
C LEU A 8 28.78 11.02 20.86
N ALA A 9 28.28 11.94 21.69
CA ALA A 9 26.87 12.31 21.69
C ALA A 9 26.43 12.93 20.36
N ALA A 10 27.26 13.78 19.75
CA ALA A 10 26.97 14.36 18.45
C ALA A 10 26.92 13.29 17.34
N VAL A 11 27.89 12.37 17.28
CA VAL A 11 27.91 11.28 16.30
C VAL A 11 26.69 10.37 16.44
N LEU A 12 26.27 10.06 17.67
CA LEU A 12 25.05 9.27 17.93
C LEU A 12 23.77 9.97 17.46
N LEU A 13 23.68 11.30 17.65
CA LEU A 13 22.52 12.08 17.17
C LEU A 13 22.49 12.17 15.64
N LEU A 14 23.64 12.31 14.99
CA LEU A 14 23.77 12.30 13.52
C LEU A 14 23.53 10.91 12.89
N ALA A 15 23.79 9.83 13.62
CA ALA A 15 23.50 8.47 13.17
C ALA A 15 22.01 8.08 13.32
N GLY A 16 21.22 8.86 14.08
CA GLY A 16 19.81 8.59 14.36
C GLY A 16 18.80 9.20 13.38
N VAL A 17 19.23 10.03 12.43
CA VAL A 17 18.35 10.58 11.38
C VAL A 17 18.11 9.53 10.30
N GLY A 18 17.18 8.63 10.57
CA GLY A 18 16.60 7.76 9.55
C GLY A 18 15.79 8.58 8.54
N ALA A 19 15.82 8.19 7.26
CA ALA A 19 14.97 8.79 6.25
C ALA A 19 13.50 8.54 6.61
N SER A 20 12.77 9.60 6.98
CA SER A 20 11.32 9.54 7.09
C SER A 20 10.73 9.34 5.69
N HIS A 21 10.29 8.13 5.38
CA HIS A 21 9.51 7.87 4.17
C HIS A 21 8.13 8.51 4.34
N ALA A 22 7.91 9.66 3.70
CA ALA A 22 6.58 10.26 3.66
C ALA A 22 5.61 9.35 2.88
N VAL A 23 4.39 9.26 3.39
CA VAL A 23 3.33 8.39 2.90
C VAL A 23 2.09 9.23 2.63
N VAL A 24 1.54 9.09 1.43
CA VAL A 24 0.27 9.71 1.05
C VAL A 24 -0.81 8.63 1.06
N ARG A 25 -1.88 8.84 1.85
CA ARG A 25 -3.05 7.95 1.88
C ARG A 25 -4.19 8.57 1.07
N ILE A 26 -4.73 7.82 0.11
CA ILE A 26 -5.92 8.15 -0.67
C ILE A 26 -7.09 7.35 -0.11
N GLY A 27 -8.01 8.02 0.57
CA GLY A 27 -9.18 7.39 1.19
C GLY A 27 -10.48 7.61 0.40
N GLU A 28 -10.79 8.84 0.04
CA GLU A 28 -12.01 9.16 -0.71
C GLU A 28 -11.72 10.29 -1.70
N ASP A 29 -11.38 9.93 -2.93
CA ASP A 29 -11.05 10.86 -4.00
C ASP A 29 -11.88 10.52 -5.26
N ARG A 30 -12.84 11.39 -5.58
CA ARG A 30 -13.77 11.22 -6.71
C ARG A 30 -13.16 11.65 -8.06
N GLY A 31 -11.95 12.19 -8.05
CA GLY A 31 -11.31 12.80 -9.20
C GLY A 31 -11.75 14.25 -9.44
N GLY A 32 -11.44 14.75 -10.62
CA GLY A 32 -11.67 16.14 -11.01
C GLY A 32 -10.97 16.46 -12.32
N ARG A 33 -10.50 17.70 -12.49
CA ARG A 33 -9.79 18.11 -13.70
C ARG A 33 -8.50 17.31 -13.87
N ILE A 34 -8.34 16.64 -15.01
CA ILE A 34 -7.18 15.78 -15.32
C ILE A 34 -5.84 16.51 -15.05
N GLY A 35 -5.70 17.74 -15.54
CA GLY A 35 -4.47 18.54 -15.37
C GLY A 35 -4.06 18.72 -13.90
N THR A 36 -5.02 18.95 -13.00
CA THR A 36 -4.73 19.10 -11.56
C THR A 36 -4.11 17.84 -10.96
N TYR A 37 -4.51 16.66 -11.41
CA TYR A 37 -3.95 15.39 -10.94
C TYR A 37 -2.60 15.07 -11.57
N VAL A 38 -2.42 15.44 -12.84
CA VAL A 38 -1.11 15.35 -13.51
C VAL A 38 -0.08 16.19 -12.74
N ASP A 39 -0.39 17.45 -12.44
CA ASP A 39 0.51 18.34 -11.71
C ASP A 39 0.77 17.82 -10.28
N ARG A 40 -0.29 17.41 -9.57
CA ARG A 40 -0.18 16.84 -8.21
C ARG A 40 0.75 15.63 -8.17
N TYR A 41 0.61 14.69 -9.11
CA TYR A 41 1.37 13.44 -9.07
C TYR A 41 2.77 13.54 -9.66
N GLN A 42 3.08 14.59 -10.45
CA GLN A 42 4.48 14.93 -10.75
C GLN A 42 5.27 15.26 -9.48
N GLY A 43 4.65 15.96 -8.53
CA GLY A 43 5.24 16.21 -7.22
C GLY A 43 5.54 14.92 -6.46
N LEU A 44 4.55 14.01 -6.35
CA LEU A 44 4.73 12.71 -5.67
C LEU A 44 5.79 11.83 -6.32
N ARG A 45 5.83 11.80 -7.65
CA ARG A 45 6.87 11.07 -8.40
C ARG A 45 8.26 11.59 -8.06
N SER A 46 8.42 12.90 -7.92
CA SER A 46 9.70 13.54 -7.64
C SER A 46 10.13 13.39 -6.18
N SER A 47 9.18 13.32 -5.23
CA SER A 47 9.48 13.14 -3.81
C SER A 47 9.81 11.69 -3.42
N GLY A 48 9.41 10.71 -4.24
CA GLY A 48 9.63 9.29 -3.97
C GLY A 48 8.77 8.72 -2.83
N GLU A 49 7.71 9.45 -2.47
CA GLU A 49 6.74 9.08 -1.46
C GLU A 49 5.99 7.81 -1.82
N THR A 50 5.58 7.06 -0.79
CA THR A 50 4.73 5.87 -0.97
C THR A 50 3.27 6.27 -0.97
N VAL A 51 2.48 5.71 -1.89
CA VAL A 51 1.03 5.91 -1.95
C VAL A 51 0.31 4.68 -1.41
N ILE A 52 -0.56 4.90 -0.42
CA ILE A 52 -1.53 3.94 0.09
C ILE A 52 -2.88 4.28 -0.51
N ILE A 53 -3.49 3.37 -1.27
CA ILE A 53 -4.88 3.48 -1.70
C ILE A 53 -5.74 2.68 -0.71
N ASP A 54 -6.58 3.37 0.06
CA ASP A 54 -7.36 2.84 1.17
C ASP A 54 -8.84 3.28 1.11
N GLY A 55 -9.39 3.32 -0.10
CA GLY A 55 -10.79 3.61 -0.36
C GLY A 55 -11.02 4.02 -1.82
N LEU A 56 -11.99 4.89 -2.07
CA LEU A 56 -12.30 5.33 -3.43
C LEU A 56 -11.18 6.17 -4.04
N CYS A 57 -10.73 5.77 -5.21
CA CYS A 57 -9.93 6.60 -6.11
C CYS A 57 -10.53 6.49 -7.51
N ALA A 58 -11.29 7.50 -7.92
CA ALA A 58 -12.06 7.49 -9.16
C ALA A 58 -11.57 8.52 -10.17
N SER A 59 -11.85 8.27 -11.44
CA SER A 59 -11.61 9.23 -12.53
C SER A 59 -10.15 9.69 -12.56
N ALA A 60 -9.89 11.00 -12.62
CA ALA A 60 -8.54 11.56 -12.61
C ALA A 60 -7.65 11.13 -11.41
N CYS A 61 -8.21 10.74 -10.26
CA CYS A 61 -7.40 10.18 -9.15
C CYS A 61 -6.56 8.97 -9.60
N THR A 62 -7.12 8.13 -10.47
CA THR A 62 -6.47 6.90 -10.94
C THR A 62 -5.22 7.15 -11.80
N ILE A 63 -4.94 8.41 -12.19
CA ILE A 63 -3.67 8.80 -12.85
C ILE A 63 -2.47 8.45 -11.96
N VAL A 64 -2.66 8.37 -10.64
CA VAL A 64 -1.62 7.95 -9.68
C VAL A 64 -0.98 6.62 -10.08
N LEU A 65 -1.74 5.71 -10.69
CA LEU A 65 -1.31 4.38 -11.09
C LEU A 65 -0.25 4.39 -12.19
N GLY A 66 -0.21 5.44 -13.02
CA GLY A 66 0.80 5.62 -14.06
C GLY A 66 1.86 6.65 -13.69
N ALA A 67 1.57 7.56 -12.76
CA ALA A 67 2.47 8.63 -12.36
C ALA A 67 3.49 8.17 -11.29
N VAL A 68 3.08 7.32 -10.36
CA VAL A 68 3.92 6.83 -9.24
C VAL A 68 4.51 5.46 -9.59
N PRO A 69 5.79 5.19 -9.27
CA PRO A 69 6.38 3.87 -9.46
C PRO A 69 5.54 2.75 -8.82
N HIS A 70 5.38 1.63 -9.52
CA HIS A 70 4.47 0.56 -9.12
C HIS A 70 4.79 -0.02 -7.72
N ASP A 71 6.08 -0.14 -7.38
CA ASP A 71 6.57 -0.61 -6.09
C ASP A 71 6.28 0.36 -4.93
N LYS A 72 6.07 1.64 -5.25
CA LYS A 72 5.67 2.71 -4.32
C LYS A 72 4.17 2.84 -4.14
N ILE A 73 3.36 2.02 -4.81
CA ILE A 73 1.92 1.94 -4.59
C ILE A 73 1.61 0.65 -3.82
N CYS A 74 0.80 0.76 -2.77
CA CYS A 74 0.15 -0.39 -2.17
C CYS A 74 -1.34 -0.13 -1.99
N VAL A 75 -2.11 -1.21 -1.91
CA VAL A 75 -3.58 -1.18 -1.79
C VAL A 75 -4.02 -1.88 -0.51
N THR A 76 -5.08 -1.38 0.13
CA THR A 76 -5.72 -2.07 1.27
C THR A 76 -6.93 -2.89 0.80
N SER A 77 -7.62 -3.56 1.74
CA SER A 77 -8.91 -4.22 1.47
C SER A 77 -10.03 -3.24 1.11
N HIS A 78 -9.92 -1.95 1.46
CA HIS A 78 -10.92 -0.93 1.16
C HIS A 78 -10.73 -0.29 -0.22
N ALA A 79 -9.57 -0.48 -0.85
CA ALA A 79 -9.23 0.13 -2.12
C ALA A 79 -10.26 -0.17 -3.22
N ASN A 80 -10.76 0.89 -3.86
CA ASN A 80 -11.75 0.82 -4.91
C ASN A 80 -11.43 1.81 -6.04
N LEU A 81 -10.93 1.30 -7.17
CA LEU A 81 -10.53 2.12 -8.31
C LEU A 81 -11.70 2.27 -9.28
N GLY A 82 -12.15 3.51 -9.50
CA GLY A 82 -13.27 3.82 -10.39
C GLY A 82 -12.80 4.38 -11.74
N PHE A 83 -13.15 3.70 -12.84
CA PHE A 83 -12.77 4.10 -14.19
C PHE A 83 -14.01 4.44 -15.03
N HIS A 84 -13.97 5.56 -15.74
CA HIS A 84 -15.02 5.98 -16.68
C HIS A 84 -14.43 6.93 -17.74
N ALA A 85 -15.21 7.23 -18.79
CA ALA A 85 -14.84 8.20 -19.83
C ALA A 85 -14.77 9.62 -19.27
N ALA A 86 -13.75 10.38 -19.66
CA ALA A 86 -13.66 11.80 -19.31
C ALA A 86 -14.84 12.56 -19.94
N TRP A 87 -15.23 13.66 -19.30
CA TRP A 87 -16.38 14.45 -19.73
C TRP A 87 -16.17 15.93 -19.41
N ASP A 88 -16.87 16.77 -20.17
CA ASP A 88 -16.97 18.22 -19.98
C ASP A 88 -18.41 18.63 -19.68
N PHE A 89 -18.60 19.85 -19.17
CA PHE A 89 -19.92 20.43 -18.99
C PHE A 89 -20.48 20.92 -20.32
N GLY A 90 -21.61 20.37 -20.75
CA GLY A 90 -22.41 20.88 -21.86
C GLY A 90 -23.18 22.15 -21.51
N ALA A 91 -23.92 22.68 -22.50
CA ALA A 91 -24.67 23.94 -22.41
C ALA A 91 -25.70 24.03 -21.26
N ASN A 92 -26.09 22.90 -20.66
CA ASN A 92 -27.01 22.81 -19.53
C ASN A 92 -26.38 22.22 -18.25
N GLY A 93 -25.04 22.20 -18.17
CA GLY A 93 -24.32 21.57 -17.07
C GLY A 93 -24.35 20.04 -17.07
N ARG A 94 -24.91 19.40 -18.12
CA ARG A 94 -24.84 17.95 -18.27
C ARG A 94 -23.42 17.52 -18.63
N ALA A 95 -22.96 16.43 -18.05
CA ALA A 95 -21.74 15.76 -18.49
C ALA A 95 -21.88 15.28 -19.94
N ILE A 96 -20.93 15.67 -20.80
CA ILE A 96 -20.78 15.20 -22.18
C ILE A 96 -19.41 14.55 -22.28
N THR A 97 -19.37 13.31 -22.74
CA THR A 97 -18.10 12.59 -22.95
C THR A 97 -17.17 13.38 -23.86
N ASN A 98 -15.92 13.50 -23.45
CA ASN A 98 -14.83 14.06 -24.23
C ASN A 98 -13.92 12.91 -24.69
N PRO A 99 -13.98 12.50 -25.97
CA PRO A 99 -13.16 11.39 -26.50
C PRO A 99 -11.66 11.63 -26.38
N GLU A 100 -11.19 12.85 -26.63
CA GLU A 100 -9.78 13.21 -26.60
C GLU A 100 -9.22 13.12 -25.18
N ALA A 101 -9.93 13.68 -24.21
CA ALA A 101 -9.59 13.59 -22.79
C ALA A 101 -9.72 12.15 -22.27
N THR A 102 -10.68 11.38 -22.79
CA THR A 102 -10.83 9.95 -22.46
C THR A 102 -9.61 9.16 -22.93
N GLN A 103 -9.17 9.40 -24.17
CA GLN A 103 -7.98 8.76 -24.72
C GLN A 103 -6.72 9.20 -23.98
N MET A 104 -6.60 10.48 -23.63
CA MET A 104 -5.52 10.99 -22.80
C MET A 104 -5.46 10.26 -21.45
N LEU A 105 -6.56 10.24 -20.70
CA LEU A 105 -6.66 9.54 -19.42
C LEU A 105 -6.32 8.06 -19.55
N TYR A 106 -6.88 7.38 -20.55
CA TYR A 106 -6.63 5.96 -20.81
C TYR A 106 -5.16 5.67 -21.11
N SER A 107 -4.48 6.56 -21.84
CA SER A 107 -3.07 6.39 -22.22
C SER A 107 -2.11 6.45 -21.04
N MET A 108 -2.51 7.10 -19.93
CA MET A 108 -1.71 7.22 -18.71
C MET A 108 -1.70 5.94 -17.87
N TYR A 109 -2.63 5.00 -18.11
CA TYR A 109 -2.74 3.81 -17.28
C TYR A 109 -1.68 2.74 -17.62
N PRO A 110 -1.19 1.98 -16.62
CA PRO A 110 -0.35 0.82 -16.84
C PRO A 110 -1.01 -0.22 -17.76
N SER A 111 -0.19 -1.02 -18.47
CA SER A 111 -0.67 -2.04 -19.41
C SER A 111 -1.68 -3.01 -18.80
N ALA A 112 -1.44 -3.50 -17.58
CA ALA A 112 -2.35 -4.40 -16.88
C ALA A 112 -3.73 -3.77 -16.62
N VAL A 113 -3.76 -2.50 -16.21
CA VAL A 113 -5.01 -1.75 -15.98
C VAL A 113 -5.73 -1.49 -17.29
N ARG A 114 -5.02 -1.05 -18.34
CA ARG A 114 -5.59 -0.88 -19.69
C ARG A 114 -6.22 -2.17 -20.21
N HIS A 115 -5.52 -3.29 -20.08
CA HIS A 115 -6.04 -4.59 -20.49
C HIS A 115 -7.31 -4.97 -19.72
N TRP A 116 -7.33 -4.76 -18.41
CA TRP A 116 -8.50 -4.99 -17.57
C TRP A 116 -9.70 -4.13 -17.94
N ILE A 117 -9.47 -2.85 -18.28
CA ILE A 117 -10.49 -1.91 -18.75
C ILE A 117 -11.02 -2.34 -20.13
N ALA A 118 -10.12 -2.70 -21.07
CA ALA A 118 -10.49 -3.11 -22.42
C ALA A 118 -11.40 -4.36 -22.43
N GLN A 119 -11.11 -5.33 -21.56
CA GLN A 119 -11.97 -6.52 -21.36
C GLN A 119 -13.39 -6.18 -20.86
N ARG A 120 -13.63 -4.95 -20.38
CA ARG A 120 -14.91 -4.45 -19.87
C ARG A 120 -15.57 -3.43 -20.80
N GLY A 121 -15.11 -3.34 -22.05
CA GLY A 121 -15.68 -2.44 -23.05
C GLY A 121 -15.05 -1.05 -23.09
N GLY A 122 -13.93 -0.83 -22.39
CA GLY A 122 -13.23 0.44 -22.42
C GLY A 122 -13.73 1.46 -21.39
N LEU A 123 -13.27 2.71 -21.52
CA LEU A 123 -13.78 3.82 -20.72
C LEU A 123 -15.10 4.31 -21.34
N THR A 124 -16.19 4.12 -20.62
CA THR A 124 -17.54 4.56 -21.02
C THR A 124 -18.10 5.55 -20.00
N PRO A 125 -19.25 6.23 -20.25
CA PRO A 125 -19.89 7.05 -19.24
C PRO A 125 -20.25 6.30 -17.95
N HIS A 126 -20.39 4.98 -18.03
CA HIS A 126 -20.65 4.13 -16.87
C HIS A 126 -19.35 3.77 -16.17
N MET A 127 -19.30 4.05 -14.86
CA MET A 127 -18.14 3.74 -14.04
C MET A 127 -18.03 2.23 -13.82
N ILE A 128 -16.82 1.70 -14.04
CA ILE A 128 -16.42 0.33 -13.69
C ILE A 128 -15.42 0.37 -12.54
N PHE A 129 -15.47 -0.66 -11.69
CA PHE A 129 -14.68 -0.71 -10.45
C PHE A 129 -13.71 -1.89 -10.41
N LEU A 130 -12.43 -1.62 -10.12
CA LEU A 130 -11.41 -2.63 -9.82
C LEU A 130 -11.10 -2.61 -8.32
N ARG A 131 -11.32 -3.74 -7.65
CA ARG A 131 -11.21 -3.87 -6.18
C ARG A 131 -10.97 -5.31 -5.74
N GLY A 132 -10.69 -5.50 -4.46
CA GLY A 132 -10.54 -6.82 -3.83
C GLY A 132 -9.43 -7.66 -4.45
N LYS A 133 -9.64 -8.98 -4.57
CA LYS A 133 -8.63 -9.94 -5.04
C LYS A 133 -8.05 -9.58 -6.41
N GLN A 134 -8.87 -9.03 -7.31
CA GLN A 134 -8.41 -8.66 -8.65
C GLN A 134 -7.50 -7.43 -8.64
N LEU A 135 -7.77 -6.46 -7.76
CA LEU A 135 -6.86 -5.35 -7.55
C LEU A 135 -5.56 -5.82 -6.88
N MET A 136 -5.69 -6.69 -5.88
CA MET A 136 -4.55 -7.26 -5.14
C MET A 136 -3.68 -8.21 -5.98
N SER A 137 -4.19 -8.74 -7.10
CA SER A 137 -3.34 -9.46 -8.06
C SER A 137 -2.51 -8.53 -8.94
N MET A 138 -2.81 -7.23 -8.97
CA MET A 138 -2.09 -6.23 -9.77
C MET A 138 -1.18 -5.33 -8.92
N TYR A 139 -1.54 -5.08 -7.65
CA TYR A 139 -0.79 -4.24 -6.73
C TYR A 139 -0.62 -4.94 -5.38
N ARG A 140 0.55 -4.73 -4.75
CA ARG A 140 0.86 -5.36 -3.46
C ARG A 140 -0.08 -4.85 -2.35
N PRO A 141 -0.49 -5.71 -1.40
CA PRO A 141 -1.13 -5.26 -0.18
C PRO A 141 -0.25 -4.31 0.63
N CYS A 142 -0.85 -3.37 1.36
CA CYS A 142 -0.13 -2.52 2.30
C CYS A 142 0.20 -3.27 3.60
N TYR A 143 1.49 -3.51 3.85
CA TYR A 143 1.95 -4.22 5.05
C TYR A 143 2.06 -3.34 6.32
N LEU A 144 1.85 -2.02 6.21
CA LEU A 144 1.83 -1.13 7.38
C LEU A 144 0.56 -1.34 8.23
N ASP A 145 -0.56 -1.71 7.60
CA ASP A 145 -1.80 -2.07 8.34
C ASP A 145 -1.80 -3.56 8.76
N ALA A 146 -0.98 -4.42 8.12
CA ALA A 146 -0.88 -5.84 8.48
C ALA A 146 -0.19 -6.08 9.84
N GLN A 147 0.80 -5.26 10.21
CA GLN A 147 1.45 -5.36 11.52
C GLN A 147 0.53 -4.95 12.69
N ALA A 148 -0.46 -4.10 12.43
CA ALA A 148 -1.48 -3.73 13.41
C ALA A 148 -2.59 -4.79 13.54
N ALA A 149 -2.83 -5.58 12.47
CA ALA A 149 -3.85 -6.62 12.43
C ALA A 149 -3.35 -8.01 12.89
N VAL A 150 -2.04 -8.21 13.04
CA VAL A 150 -1.50 -9.44 13.64
C VAL A 150 -1.72 -9.37 15.17
N PRO A 151 -2.49 -10.30 15.78
CA PRO A 151 -2.51 -10.42 17.23
C PRO A 151 -1.08 -10.69 17.66
N ARG A 152 -0.51 -9.85 18.54
CA ARG A 152 0.82 -10.09 19.11
C ARG A 152 0.79 -11.47 19.76
N SER A 153 1.40 -12.45 19.09
CA SER A 153 1.75 -13.73 19.69
C SER A 153 2.62 -13.42 20.91
N SER A 154 2.04 -13.52 22.10
CA SER A 154 2.76 -13.59 23.35
C SER A 154 3.49 -14.93 23.42
N SER A 155 4.53 -15.12 22.62
CA SER A 155 5.39 -16.29 22.74
C SER A 155 6.44 -16.04 23.81
N SER A 156 6.04 -16.43 25.02
CA SER A 156 6.83 -17.11 26.04
C SER A 156 8.17 -16.51 26.45
N ARG A 157 8.20 -16.08 27.71
CA ARG A 157 9.41 -15.90 28.51
C ARG A 157 10.32 -17.12 28.37
N ARG A 158 11.59 -16.82 28.12
CA ARG A 158 12.79 -17.51 28.63
C ARG A 158 12.48 -18.39 29.84
N ASN A 159 12.77 -19.69 29.74
CA ASN A 159 13.24 -20.46 30.89
C ASN A 159 14.56 -21.13 30.50
N SER A 160 15.62 -20.51 30.99
CA SER A 160 16.96 -21.07 31.12
C SER A 160 16.91 -22.38 31.90
N VAL A 161 17.45 -23.43 31.30
CA VAL A 161 17.72 -24.71 31.95
C VAL A 161 18.75 -24.47 33.06
N GLN A 162 18.33 -24.67 34.31
CA GLN A 162 19.21 -24.73 35.47
C GLN A 162 19.26 -26.20 35.90
N HIS A 163 20.48 -26.74 35.92
CA HIS A 163 20.80 -28.06 36.45
C HIS A 163 20.54 -28.08 37.95
N ASP A 164 19.91 -29.15 38.44
CA ASP A 164 20.15 -29.65 39.80
C ASP A 164 20.20 -31.19 39.77
N VAL A 165 21.25 -31.69 40.39
CA VAL A 165 21.60 -33.10 40.60
C VAL A 165 21.07 -33.51 41.96
N ILE A 166 20.34 -34.63 42.08
CA ILE A 166 20.23 -35.47 43.30
C ILE A 166 19.92 -36.92 42.86
N ALA A 167 20.51 -37.87 43.60
CA ALA A 167 20.77 -39.30 43.35
C ALA A 167 19.53 -40.25 43.49
N PRO A 168 19.68 -41.59 43.25
CA PRO A 168 18.59 -42.49 42.83
C PRO A 168 17.88 -43.24 43.97
N ASP A 169 16.66 -43.73 43.72
CA ASP A 169 15.96 -44.71 44.56
C ASP A 169 15.76 -46.05 43.80
N PRO A 170 16.24 -47.18 44.35
CA PRO A 170 16.20 -48.51 43.75
C PRO A 170 14.90 -49.26 44.10
N SER A 171 13.85 -49.11 43.31
CA SER A 171 12.71 -50.03 43.34
C SER A 171 11.84 -49.83 42.11
N VAL A 172 11.96 -50.71 41.11
CA VAL A 172 10.85 -51.43 40.45
C VAL A 172 11.52 -52.49 39.56
N LEU A 173 11.67 -53.67 40.13
CA LEU A 173 11.95 -54.90 39.40
C LEU A 173 10.61 -55.46 38.89
N ALA A 174 10.66 -56.04 37.69
CA ALA A 174 9.84 -57.15 37.21
C ALA A 174 8.43 -56.84 36.63
N ARG A 175 8.29 -56.91 35.29
CA ARG A 175 7.84 -58.12 34.54
C ARG A 175 7.42 -57.74 33.10
N GLN A 176 8.13 -58.29 32.12
CA GLN A 176 7.62 -58.68 30.80
C GLN A 176 6.76 -59.98 30.94
N PRO A 177 6.28 -60.58 29.84
CA PRO A 177 5.27 -60.11 28.89
C PRO A 177 4.14 -61.16 28.76
N ASP A 178 3.15 -60.89 27.92
CA ASP A 178 2.54 -61.85 26.99
C ASP A 178 2.12 -61.07 25.74
#